data_AF-A0A2D4N1I9-F1
#
_entry.id   AF-A0A2D4N1I9-F1
#
_cell.length_a   1.000
_cell.length_b   1.000
_cell.length_c   1.000
_cell.angle_alpha   90.00
_cell.angle_beta   90.00
_cell.angle_gamma   90.00
#
_symmetry.space_group_name_H-M   'P 1'
#
loop_
_entity.id
_entity.type
_entity.pdbx_description
1 polymer ?
#
loop_
_entity_poly.entity_id
_entity_poly.type
_entity_poly.pdbx_seq_one_letter_code
_entity_poly.pdbx_strand_id
1 'polypeptide(L)'
;MMEEETRLISLNINGLNSPIKRKQILMRWAKQKVEIRCLQEVHIKEQFRKCLEYPKLGSLFTALVDQKQRGIAVYIKEGIKAVEKYVDPIDTNGRVLILELEI
;
A
#
# COMPACT_ATOMS: atom_id res chain seq x y z
N MET A 1 16.03 25.40 -11.26
CA MET A 1 14.90 24.61 -10.72
C MET A 1 15.49 23.31 -10.21
N MET A 2 15.28 22.95 -8.95
CA MET A 2 15.60 21.60 -8.49
C MET A 2 14.56 20.66 -9.09
N GLU A 3 15.00 19.59 -9.75
CA GLU A 3 14.12 18.49 -10.13
C GLU A 3 13.53 17.89 -8.85
N GLU A 4 12.20 17.84 -8.74
CA GLU A 4 11.54 17.17 -7.64
C GLU A 4 11.70 15.65 -7.81
N GLU A 5 12.63 15.08 -7.05
CA GLU A 5 12.85 13.64 -7.01
C GLU A 5 11.65 12.95 -6.34
N THR A 6 10.92 12.13 -7.09
CA THR A 6 9.89 11.26 -6.54
C THR A 6 10.50 9.97 -6.03
N ARG A 7 10.42 9.75 -4.71
CA ARG A 7 10.97 8.55 -4.08
C ARG A 7 9.91 7.47 -3.94
N LEU A 8 10.32 6.25 -4.24
CA LEU A 8 9.54 5.04 -4.07
C LEU A 8 10.27 4.07 -3.15
N ILE A 9 9.52 3.42 -2.26
CA ILE A 9 9.99 2.28 -1.48
C ILE A 9 9.05 1.09 -1.68
N SER A 10 9.63 -0.09 -1.84
CA SER A 10 8.92 -1.35 -1.99
C SER A 10 9.43 -2.35 -0.96
N LEU A 11 8.53 -2.95 -0.18
CA LEU A 11 8.90 -3.89 0.87
C LEU A 11 7.89 -5.02 1.01
N ASN A 12 8.39 -6.25 1.02
CA ASN A 12 7.64 -7.40 1.49
C ASN A 12 7.63 -7.38 3.01
N ILE A 13 6.45 -7.21 3.61
CA ILE A 13 6.33 -6.98 5.06
C ILE A 13 6.13 -8.27 5.86
N ASN A 14 5.74 -9.36 5.17
CA ASN A 14 5.39 -10.66 5.73
C ASN A 14 4.33 -10.60 6.86
N GLY A 15 3.12 -10.16 6.54
CA GLY A 15 1.93 -10.05 7.40
C GLY A 15 1.79 -8.80 8.31
N LEU A 16 0.66 -8.08 8.16
CA LEU A 16 0.20 -6.94 8.99
C LEU A 16 -0.97 -7.32 9.90
N ASN A 17 -1.28 -8.61 10.06
CA ASN A 17 -2.44 -9.06 10.86
C ASN A 17 -2.38 -8.57 12.32
N SER A 18 -1.20 -8.63 12.95
CA SER A 18 -1.01 -8.12 14.31
C SER A 18 -1.24 -6.60 14.36
N PRO A 19 -2.22 -6.11 15.13
CA PRO A 19 -2.47 -4.67 15.26
C PRO A 19 -1.25 -3.89 15.75
N ILE A 20 -0.44 -4.49 16.63
CA ILE A 20 0.78 -3.89 17.16
C ILE A 20 1.82 -3.73 16.06
N LYS A 21 2.12 -4.81 15.31
CA LYS A 21 3.06 -4.78 14.18
C LYS A 21 2.60 -3.77 13.13
N ARG A 22 1.32 -3.79 12.77
CA ARG A 22 0.73 -2.87 11.80
C ARG A 22 0.90 -1.42 12.19
N LYS A 23 0.52 -1.06 13.42
CA LYS A 23 0.68 0.31 13.93
C LYS A 23 2.15 0.76 13.89
N GLN A 24 3.08 -0.09 14.32
CA GLN A 24 4.51 0.23 14.33
C GLN A 24 5.06 0.46 12.91
N ILE A 25 4.71 -0.41 11.96
CA ILE A 25 5.16 -0.29 10.57
C ILE A 25 4.58 0.98 9.92
N LEU A 26 3.26 1.18 9.97
CA LEU A 26 2.63 2.36 9.34
C LEU A 26 3.16 3.68 9.94
N MET A 27 3.37 3.72 11.27
CA MET A 27 3.96 4.88 11.93
C MET A 27 5.41 5.13 11.50
N ARG A 28 6.24 4.09 11.34
CA ARG A 28 7.61 4.23 10.84
C ARG A 28 7.62 4.74 9.39
N TRP A 29 6.74 4.21 8.55
CA TRP A 29 6.63 4.59 7.14
C TRP A 29 6.14 6.04 6.94
N ALA A 30 5.29 6.53 7.85
CA ALA A 30 4.82 7.91 7.83
C ALA A 30 5.91 8.94 8.20
N LYS A 31 7.00 8.50 8.83
CA LYS A 31 8.17 9.35 9.11
C LYS A 31 9.18 9.41 7.96
N GLN A 32 9.08 8.50 6.99
CA GLN A 32 9.99 8.45 5.84
C GLN A 32 9.63 9.53 4.82
N LYS A 33 10.63 10.23 4.27
CA LYS A 33 10.47 11.19 3.17
C LYS A 33 10.40 10.46 1.83
N VAL A 34 9.28 9.76 1.62
CA VAL A 34 9.00 8.98 0.43
C VAL A 34 7.59 9.32 -0.05
N GLU A 35 7.38 9.34 -1.36
CA GLU A 35 6.11 9.67 -1.98
C GLU A 35 5.26 8.42 -2.21
N ILE A 36 5.89 7.33 -2.65
CA ILE A 36 5.20 6.09 -3.03
C ILE A 36 5.69 4.92 -2.18
N ARG A 37 4.76 4.15 -1.62
CA ARG A 37 5.04 3.07 -0.66
C ARG A 37 4.32 1.81 -1.08
N CYS A 38 5.04 0.79 -1.52
CA CYS A 38 4.49 -0.49 -1.95
C CYS A 38 4.76 -1.56 -0.88
N LEU A 39 3.68 -2.11 -0.29
CA LEU A 39 3.75 -3.20 0.68
C LEU A 39 3.22 -4.48 0.04
N GLN A 40 4.04 -5.54 0.03
CA GLN A 40 3.61 -6.88 -0.37
C GLN A 40 3.44 -7.80 0.83
N GLU A 41 2.71 -8.90 0.63
CA GLU A 41 2.45 -9.90 1.67
C GLU A 41 1.78 -9.27 2.91
N VAL A 42 0.80 -8.39 2.69
CA VAL A 42 0.14 -7.69 3.82
C VAL A 42 -0.72 -8.61 4.68
N HIS A 43 -1.20 -9.73 4.12
CA HIS A 43 -2.00 -10.77 4.77
C HIS A 43 -3.30 -10.25 5.44
N ILE A 44 -3.82 -9.12 4.96
CA ILE A 44 -5.11 -8.56 5.40
C ILE A 44 -6.19 -9.02 4.42
N LYS A 45 -7.29 -9.54 4.96
CA LYS A 45 -8.47 -9.89 4.15
C LYS A 45 -9.18 -8.64 3.65
N GLU A 46 -9.85 -8.73 2.51
CA GLU A 46 -10.59 -7.60 1.93
C GLU A 46 -11.60 -7.00 2.92
N GLN A 47 -12.37 -7.84 3.64
CA GLN A 47 -13.29 -7.39 4.70
C GLN A 47 -12.64 -6.54 5.81
N PHE A 48 -11.32 -6.62 5.97
CA PHE A 48 -10.53 -5.88 6.96
C PHE A 48 -9.68 -4.76 6.33
N ARG A 49 -9.92 -4.39 5.06
CA ARG A 49 -9.22 -3.31 4.34
C ARG A 49 -9.09 -2.03 5.16
N LYS A 50 -10.13 -1.64 5.89
CA LYS A 50 -10.15 -0.45 6.77
C LYS A 50 -9.00 -0.39 7.78
N CYS A 51 -8.45 -1.54 8.19
CA CYS A 51 -7.31 -1.60 9.10
C CYS A 51 -5.99 -1.09 8.49
N LEU A 52 -5.92 -0.97 7.16
CA LEU A 52 -4.79 -0.42 6.41
C LEU A 52 -4.92 1.09 6.18
N GLU A 53 -6.08 1.69 6.42
CA GLU A 53 -6.26 3.14 6.26
C GLU A 53 -5.36 3.89 7.25
N TYR A 54 -4.52 4.78 6.72
CA TYR A 54 -3.60 5.57 7.52
C TYR A 54 -3.36 6.93 6.83
N PRO A 55 -4.19 7.95 7.12
CA PRO A 55 -4.21 9.21 6.36
C PRO A 55 -2.86 9.92 6.22
N LYS A 56 -1.94 9.73 7.17
CA LYS A 56 -0.57 10.30 7.10
C LYS A 56 0.29 9.73 5.97
N LEU A 57 -0.12 8.62 5.35
CA LEU A 57 0.55 8.02 4.20
C LEU A 57 -0.09 8.44 2.86
N GLY A 58 -1.21 9.17 2.89
CA GLY A 58 -1.97 9.59 1.72
C GLY A 58 -3.01 8.57 1.26
N SER A 59 -3.25 8.52 -0.05
CA SER A 59 -4.23 7.67 -0.70
C SER A 59 -3.83 6.19 -0.65
N LEU A 60 -4.79 5.31 -0.37
CA LEU A 60 -4.60 3.86 -0.23
C LEU A 60 -5.23 3.10 -1.40
N PHE A 61 -4.40 2.31 -2.08
CA PHE A 61 -4.79 1.38 -3.14
C PHE A 61 -4.43 -0.04 -2.72
N THR A 62 -5.29 -1.02 -3.02
CA THR A 62 -5.12 -2.37 -2.49
C THR A 62 -5.54 -3.44 -3.49
N ALA A 63 -4.79 -4.54 -3.55
CA ALA A 63 -5.23 -5.81 -4.11
C ALA A 63 -5.22 -6.83 -2.97
N LEU A 64 -6.36 -7.13 -2.36
CA LEU A 64 -6.47 -8.09 -1.25
C LEU A 64 -7.26 -9.33 -1.69
N VAL A 65 -7.19 -10.38 -0.88
CA VAL A 65 -7.90 -11.64 -1.09
C VAL A 65 -8.48 -12.11 0.24
N ASP A 66 -9.45 -13.03 0.22
CA ASP A 66 -10.04 -13.57 1.45
C ASP A 66 -9.15 -14.59 2.19
N GLN A 67 -8.01 -14.95 1.58
CA GLN A 67 -6.99 -15.81 2.16
C GLN A 67 -5.89 -15.00 2.89
N LYS A 68 -5.50 -15.45 4.09
CA LYS A 68 -4.50 -14.77 4.95
C LYS A 68 -3.04 -15.05 4.54
N GLN A 69 -2.71 -15.01 3.26
CA GLN A 69 -1.36 -15.33 2.78
C GLN A 69 -0.83 -14.40 1.71
N ARG A 70 -1.61 -13.41 1.26
CA ARG A 70 -1.25 -12.56 0.12
C ARG A 70 -1.75 -11.13 0.36
N GLY A 71 -1.63 -10.30 -0.66
CA GLY A 71 -2.20 -8.96 -0.69
C GLY A 71 -1.15 -7.87 -0.81
N ILE A 72 -1.53 -6.82 -1.52
CA ILE A 72 -0.74 -5.61 -1.77
C ILE A 72 -1.47 -4.41 -1.19
N ALA A 73 -0.71 -3.52 -0.55
CA ALA A 73 -1.15 -2.17 -0.21
C ALA A 73 -0.16 -1.16 -0.76
N VAL A 74 -0.64 -0.22 -1.55
CA VAL A 74 0.15 0.91 -2.07
C VAL A 74 -0.38 2.20 -1.45
N TYR A 75 0.51 2.95 -0.81
CA TYR A 75 0.21 4.30 -0.33
C TYR A 75 0.89 5.34 -1.20
N ILE A 76 0.15 6.36 -1.61
CA ILE A 76 0.63 7.45 -2.43
C ILE A 76 0.37 8.74 -1.69
N LYS A 77 1.44 9.53 -1.51
CA LYS A 77 1.38 10.84 -0.85
C LYS A 77 0.33 11.73 -1.51
N GLU A 78 -0.41 12.46 -0.67
CA GLU A 78 -1.42 13.41 -1.12
C GLU A 78 -0.84 14.41 -2.13
N GLY A 79 -1.60 14.71 -3.18
CA GLY A 79 -1.19 15.60 -4.27
C GLY A 79 -0.69 14.88 -5.53
N ILE A 80 -0.25 13.63 -5.43
CA ILE A 80 0.06 12.79 -6.60
C ILE A 80 -1.24 12.11 -7.03
N LYS A 81 -1.70 12.40 -8.25
CA LYS A 81 -2.88 11.73 -8.82
C LYS A 81 -2.50 10.33 -9.25
N ALA A 82 -3.37 9.38 -8.92
CA ALA A 82 -3.17 7.98 -9.22
C ALA A 82 -4.47 7.34 -9.69
N VAL A 83 -4.38 6.51 -10.72
CA VAL A 83 -5.52 5.78 -11.31
C VAL A 83 -5.21 4.30 -11.32
N GLU A 84 -6.14 3.48 -10.83
CA GLU A 84 -6.06 2.02 -10.93
C GLU A 84 -6.23 1.59 -12.39
N LYS A 85 -5.20 0.96 -12.96
CA LYS A 85 -5.27 0.32 -14.29
C LYS A 85 -5.59 -1.15 -14.20
N TYR A 86 -5.15 -1.78 -13.12
CA TYR A 86 -5.40 -3.19 -12.88
C TYR A 86 -5.30 -3.50 -11.39
N VAL A 87 -6.25 -4.28 -10.90
CA VAL A 87 -6.26 -4.84 -9.55
C VAL A 87 -6.54 -6.33 -9.72
N ASP A 88 -5.64 -7.19 -9.21
CA ASP A 88 -5.92 -8.63 -9.15
C ASP A 88 -7.28 -8.85 -8.45
N PRO A 89 -8.23 -9.58 -9.06
CA PRO A 89 -9.52 -9.84 -8.44
C PRO A 89 -9.38 -10.57 -7.10
N ILE A 90 -10.30 -10.32 -6.17
CA ILE A 90 -10.31 -10.86 -4.80
C ILE A 90 -10.24 -12.40 -4.79
N ASP A 91 -10.87 -13.06 -5.75
CA ASP A 91 -10.94 -14.52 -5.84
C ASP A 91 -9.72 -15.16 -6.53
N THR A 92 -8.72 -14.36 -6.92
CA THR A 92 -7.52 -14.82 -7.63
C THR A 92 -6.32 -14.90 -6.68
N ASN A 93 -5.31 -14.05 -6.89
CA ASN A 93 -4.03 -14.12 -6.21
C ASN A 93 -3.75 -12.91 -5.32
N GLY A 94 -4.28 -11.71 -5.61
CA GLY A 94 -3.96 -10.48 -4.87
C GLY A 94 -2.46 -10.18 -4.86
N ARG A 95 -1.79 -10.43 -5.98
CA ARG A 95 -0.34 -10.30 -6.19
C ARG A 95 0.03 -9.20 -7.16
N VAL A 96 -0.94 -8.63 -7.87
CA VAL A 96 -0.71 -7.57 -8.85
C VAL A 96 -1.67 -6.40 -8.61
N LEU A 97 -1.09 -5.20 -8.57
CA LEU A 97 -1.78 -3.92 -8.54
C LEU A 97 -0.99 -2.98 -9.45
N ILE A 98 -1.63 -2.42 -10.46
CA ILE A 98 -1.03 -1.50 -11.43
C ILE A 98 -1.73 -0.16 -11.30
N LEU A 99 -0.93 0.86 -10.99
CA LEU A 99 -1.37 2.25 -10.88
C LEU A 99 -0.67 3.09 -11.96
N GLU A 100 -1.41 3.96 -12.62
CA GLU A 100 -0.86 5.05 -13.43
C GLU A 100 -0.79 6.31 -12.57
N LEU A 101 0.33 7.03 -12.62
CA LEU A 101 0.60 8.21 -11.81
C LEU A 101 0.83 9.43 -12.70
N GLU A 102 0.28 10.58 -12.30
CA GLU A 102 0.66 11.89 -12.85
C GLU A 102 1.68 12.52 -11.89
N ILE A 103 2.95 12.60 -12.32
CA ILE A 103 4.11 13.04 -11.51
C ILE A 103 4.82 14.18 -12.24
#